data_AF-A0A7X9D407-F1
#
_entry.id   AF-A0A7X9D407-F1
#
_cell.length_a   1.000
_cell.length_b   1.000
_cell.length_c   1.000
_cell.angle_alpha   90.00
_cell.angle_beta   90.00
_cell.angle_gamma   90.00
#
_symmetry.space_group_name_H-M   'P 1'
#
loop_
_entity.id
_entity.type
_entity.pdbx_description
1 polymer ?
#
loop_
_entity_poly.entity_id
_entity_poly.type
_entity_poly.pdbx_seq_one_letter_code
_entity_poly.pdbx_strand_id
1 'polypeptide(L)'
;MSFIRKALHIVALVFCTLPLAAQGNLSEEDVFRLVDAASAQQFEEFGINYRRVVGDPARFLHNNTFLLCDSAIWNVTAKYVEAF
;
A
#
# COMPACT_ATOMS: atom_id res chain seq x y z
N MET A 1 -3.09 -31.53 33.84
CA MET A 1 -3.53 -31.34 32.42
C MET A 1 -4.68 -30.32 32.23
N SER A 2 -5.43 -29.93 33.27
CA SER A 2 -6.51 -28.91 33.15
C SER A 2 -6.00 -27.46 33.12
N PHE A 3 -4.98 -27.13 33.93
CA PHE A 3 -4.46 -25.77 34.07
C PHE A 3 -3.80 -25.22 32.80
N ILE A 4 -2.98 -26.04 32.12
CA ILE A 4 -2.31 -25.67 30.87
C ILE A 4 -3.33 -25.35 29.77
N ARG A 5 -4.41 -26.12 29.69
CA ARG A 5 -5.47 -25.93 28.69
C ARG A 5 -6.24 -24.62 28.92
N LYS A 6 -6.52 -24.28 30.19
CA LYS A 6 -7.12 -22.99 30.57
C LYS A 6 -6.18 -21.81 30.28
N ALA A 7 -4.88 -21.95 30.58
CA ALA A 7 -3.89 -20.93 30.25
C ALA A 7 -3.82 -20.66 28.74
N LEU A 8 -3.90 -21.70 27.92
CA LEU A 8 -3.92 -21.59 26.45
C LEU A 8 -5.12 -20.78 25.94
N HIS A 9 -6.31 -20.99 26.52
CA HIS A 9 -7.51 -20.22 26.16
C HIS A 9 -7.38 -18.75 26.56
N ILE A 10 -6.77 -18.45 27.71
CA ILE A 10 -6.55 -17.08 28.17
C ILE A 10 -5.55 -16.35 27.28
N VAL A 11 -4.45 -17.02 26.91
CA VAL A 11 -3.43 -16.45 26.00
C VAL A 11 -4.04 -16.17 24.62
N ALA A 12 -4.85 -17.07 24.09
CA ALA A 12 -5.54 -16.86 22.81
C ALA A 12 -6.50 -15.66 22.86
N LEU A 13 -7.26 -15.51 23.95
CA LEU A 13 -8.18 -14.38 24.14
C LEU A 13 -7.42 -13.05 24.20
N VAL A 14 -6.29 -13.00 24.92
CA VAL A 14 -5.46 -11.80 25.04
C VAL A 14 -4.88 -11.39 23.67
N PHE A 15 -4.42 -12.37 22.88
CA PHE A 15 -3.92 -12.11 21.52
C PHE A 15 -4.98 -11.49 20.59
N CYS A 16 -6.25 -11.87 20.73
CA CYS A 16 -7.34 -11.28 19.93
C CYS A 16 -7.66 -9.82 20.29
N THR A 17 -7.25 -9.34 21.46
CA THR A 17 -7.48 -7.94 21.89
C THR A 17 -6.35 -6.98 21.53
N LEU A 18 -5.25 -7.48 20.96
CA LEU A 18 -4.14 -6.62 20.56
C LEU A 18 -4.60 -5.71 19.41
N PRO A 19 -4.50 -4.37 19.56
CA PRO A 19 -4.85 -3.47 18.48
C PRO A 19 -3.92 -3.71 17.28
N LEU A 20 -4.50 -3.84 16.08
CA LEU A 20 -3.76 -3.87 14.83
C LEU A 20 -3.19 -2.46 14.57
N ALA A 21 -1.98 -2.19 15.07
CA ALA A 21 -1.32 -0.89 14.95
C ALA A 21 -0.81 -0.54 13.53
N ALA A 22 -1.24 -1.26 12.49
CA ALA A 22 -0.84 -1.04 11.09
C ALA A 22 -1.89 -0.29 10.25
N GLN A 23 -3.07 -0.01 10.81
CA GLN A 23 -4.11 0.76 10.11
C GLN A 23 -3.83 2.27 10.25
N GLY A 24 -2.91 2.78 9.43
CA GLY A 24 -2.77 4.22 9.27
C GLY A 24 -4.08 4.80 8.72
N ASN A 25 -4.56 5.90 9.30
CA ASN A 25 -5.64 6.73 8.74
C ASN A 25 -5.13 7.39 7.45
N LEU A 26 -5.01 6.62 6.38
CA LEU A 26 -4.88 7.17 5.03
C LEU A 26 -6.30 7.53 4.61
N SER A 27 -6.59 8.82 4.46
CA SER A 27 -7.82 9.21 3.80
C SER A 27 -7.77 8.66 2.37
N GLU A 28 -8.91 8.16 1.88
CA GLU A 28 -8.97 7.49 0.59
C GLU A 28 -8.57 8.42 -0.57
N GLU A 29 -8.77 9.71 -0.35
CA GLU A 29 -8.41 10.84 -1.20
C GLU A 29 -6.90 11.09 -1.34
N ASP A 30 -6.05 10.62 -0.42
CA ASP A 30 -4.60 10.87 -0.45
C ASP A 30 -3.79 9.81 -1.23
N VAL A 31 -4.45 8.77 -1.74
CA VAL A 31 -3.76 7.58 -2.26
C VAL A 31 -3.87 7.50 -3.78
N PHE A 32 -2.73 7.39 -4.45
CA PHE A 32 -2.69 6.97 -5.85
C PHE A 32 -2.85 5.46 -5.93
N ARG A 33 -3.74 5.01 -6.81
CA ARG A 33 -3.95 3.58 -7.10
C ARG A 33 -3.56 3.31 -8.54
N LEU A 34 -2.62 2.40 -8.75
CA LEU A 34 -2.34 1.89 -10.09
C LEU A 34 -3.46 0.93 -10.48
N VAL A 35 -4.20 1.28 -11.54
CA VAL A 35 -5.35 0.52 -12.04
C VAL A 35 -4.93 -0.39 -13.20
N ASP A 36 -4.06 0.11 -14.08
CA ASP A 36 -3.57 -0.63 -15.24
C ASP A 36 -2.19 -0.13 -15.66
N ALA A 37 -1.35 -1.02 -16.18
CA ALA A 37 -0.04 -0.73 -16.77
C ALA A 37 0.53 -1.99 -17.42
N ALA A 38 1.43 -1.80 -18.38
CA ALA A 38 2.18 -2.91 -18.97
C ALA A 38 3.19 -3.49 -17.97
N SER A 39 3.84 -2.66 -17.15
CA SER A 39 4.70 -3.11 -16.05
C SER A 39 4.82 -2.08 -14.94
N ALA A 40 5.11 -2.57 -13.72
CA ALA A 40 5.47 -1.74 -12.58
C ALA A 40 6.63 -2.40 -11.81
N GLN A 41 7.76 -1.70 -11.72
CA GLN A 41 8.95 -2.17 -11.02
C GLN A 41 9.24 -1.27 -9.82
N GLN A 42 9.37 -1.87 -8.63
CA GLN A 42 9.80 -1.16 -7.44
C GLN A 42 11.33 -1.04 -7.38
N PHE A 43 11.82 0.12 -6.97
CA PHE A 43 13.23 0.36 -6.69
C PHE A 43 13.38 1.35 -5.54
N GLU A 44 14.55 1.34 -4.90
CA GLU A 44 14.91 2.29 -3.85
C GLU A 44 16.00 3.23 -4.35
N GLU A 45 15.84 4.52 -4.06
CA GLU A 45 16.85 5.52 -4.33
C GLU A 45 16.92 6.48 -3.13
N PHE A 46 18.11 6.62 -2.53
CA PHE A 46 18.35 7.40 -1.31
C PHE A 46 17.40 7.08 -0.14
N GLY A 47 17.05 5.81 0.07
CA GLY A 47 16.12 5.39 1.13
C GLY A 47 14.64 5.67 0.83
N ILE A 48 14.32 6.15 -0.38
CA ILE A 48 12.95 6.42 -0.82
C ILE A 48 12.53 5.30 -1.77
N ASN A 49 11.32 4.75 -1.54
CA ASN A 49 10.74 3.71 -2.37
C ASN A 49 9.96 4.33 -3.54
N TYR A 50 10.42 4.03 -4.75
CA TYR A 50 9.79 4.44 -6.00
C TYR A 50 9.23 3.22 -6.74
N ARG A 51 8.30 3.49 -7.64
CA ARG A 51 7.86 2.55 -8.66
C ARG A 51 8.02 3.19 -10.03
N ARG A 52 8.76 2.53 -10.91
CA ARG A 52 8.77 2.84 -12.34
C ARG A 52 7.61 2.11 -12.98
N VAL A 53 6.69 2.85 -13.57
CA VAL A 53 5.51 2.33 -14.25
C VAL A 53 5.65 2.60 -15.74
N VAL A 54 5.48 1.57 -16.55
CA VAL A 54 5.47 1.67 -18.03
C VAL A 54 4.12 1.16 -18.49
N GLY A 55 3.47 1.92 -19.37
CA GLY A 55 2.11 1.69 -19.83
C GLY A 55 1.99 1.64 -21.34
N ASP A 56 0.87 1.07 -21.78
CA ASP A 56 0.35 1.19 -23.15
C ASP A 56 -1.19 1.13 -23.10
N PRO A 57 -1.90 2.03 -22.38
CA PRO A 57 -1.43 3.11 -21.48
C PRO A 57 -1.38 2.69 -20.00
N ALA A 58 -0.69 3.49 -19.16
CA ALA A 58 -0.76 3.36 -17.71
C ALA A 58 -1.94 4.19 -17.17
N ARG A 59 -2.66 3.64 -16.19
CA ARG A 59 -3.83 4.28 -15.59
C ARG A 59 -3.71 4.32 -14.07
N PHE A 60 -3.77 5.52 -13.52
CA PHE A 60 -3.85 5.76 -12.09
C PHE A 60 -5.22 6.33 -11.71
N LEU A 61 -5.70 6.00 -10.52
CA LEU A 61 -6.88 6.58 -9.89
C LEU A 61 -6.45 7.34 -8.65
N HIS A 62 -6.86 8.59 -8.54
CA HIS A 62 -6.65 9.44 -7.37
C HIS A 62 -7.79 10.45 -7.25
N ASN A 63 -8.34 10.61 -6.06
CA ASN A 63 -9.47 11.52 -5.80
C ASN A 63 -10.59 11.44 -6.86
N ASN A 64 -11.06 10.21 -7.13
CA ASN A 64 -12.08 9.89 -8.12
C ASN A 64 -11.79 10.38 -9.56
N THR A 65 -10.51 10.65 -9.86
CA THR A 65 -10.03 11.14 -11.15
C THR A 65 -9.02 10.16 -11.73
N PHE A 66 -9.12 9.88 -13.03
CA PHE A 66 -8.15 9.05 -13.72
C PHE A 66 -7.03 9.89 -14.34
N LEU A 67 -5.80 9.46 -14.11
CA LEU A 67 -4.61 9.91 -14.83
C LEU A 67 -4.20 8.81 -15.82
N LEU A 68 -4.12 9.17 -17.10
CA LEU A 68 -3.64 8.31 -18.18
C LEU A 68 -2.30 8.85 -18.66
N CYS A 69 -1.30 7.99 -18.81
CA CYS A 69 0.03 8.36 -19.30
C CYS A 69 0.74 7.17 -19.95
N ASP A 70 1.82 7.43 -20.68
CA ASP A 70 2.62 6.37 -21.30
C ASP A 70 3.54 5.75 -20.25
N SER A 71 4.12 6.56 -19.37
CA SER A 71 4.97 6.09 -18.27
C SER A 71 4.87 6.98 -17.05
N ALA A 72 5.32 6.49 -15.89
CA ALA A 72 5.35 7.28 -14.67
C ALA A 72 6.45 6.85 -13.70
N ILE A 73 6.92 7.80 -12.89
CA ILE A 73 7.66 7.54 -11.66
C ILE A 73 6.73 7.84 -10.48
N TRP A 74 6.45 6.82 -9.67
CA TRP A 74 5.59 6.93 -8.52
C TRP A 74 6.40 6.86 -7.23
N ASN A 75 6.45 7.97 -6.49
CA ASN A 75 7.01 8.01 -5.15
C ASN A 75 5.96 7.54 -4.12
N VAL A 76 6.16 6.36 -3.56
CA VAL A 76 5.18 5.74 -2.65
C VAL A 76 5.18 6.44 -1.29
N THR A 77 6.35 6.91 -0.84
CA THR A 77 6.52 7.58 0.46
C THR A 77 5.94 8.99 0.44
N ALA A 78 6.26 9.77 -0.59
CA ALA A 78 5.80 11.15 -0.75
C ALA A 78 4.43 11.26 -1.42
N LYS A 79 3.83 10.13 -1.83
CA LYS A 79 2.47 10.02 -2.38
C LYS A 79 2.22 10.88 -3.63
N TYR A 80 3.15 10.92 -4.57
CA TYR A 80 2.95 11.61 -5.85
C TYR A 80 3.36 10.75 -7.04
N VAL A 81 2.81 11.09 -8.21
CA VAL A 81 3.11 10.45 -9.50
C VAL A 81 3.59 11.51 -10.48
N GLU A 82 4.80 11.33 -11.00
CA GLU A 82 5.33 12.07 -12.14
C GLU A 82 5.01 11.28 -13.42
N ALA A 83 4.14 11.82 -14.26
CA ALA A 83 3.69 11.20 -15.50
C ALA A 83 4.42 11.76 -16.73
N PHE A 84 4.71 10.90 -17.69
CA PHE A 84 5.41 11.19 -18.94
C PHE A 84 4.60 10.69 -20.14
#